data_AF-A0A8J3UY40-F1
#
_entry.id   AF-A0A8J3UY40-F1
#
_cell.length_a   1.000
_cell.length_b   1.000
_cell.length_c   1.000
_cell.angle_alpha   90.00
_cell.angle_beta   90.00
_cell.angle_gamma   90.00
#
_symmetry.space_group_name_H-M   'P 1'
#
loop_
_entity.id
_entity.type
_entity.pdbx_description
1 polymer ?
#
loop_
_entity_poly.entity_id
_entity_poly.type
_entity_poly.pdbx_seq_one_letter_code
_entity_poly.pdbx_strand_id
1 'polypeptide(L)'
;MNTIALSLLAQDVAVERQGIGLLLVGVGAGEARDLLEKMAAGPPPDAGELARLVPDKRVEKDDGYLGESLLSLAYAARSLDVAAAWRALRELPR
;
A
#
# COMPACT_ATOMS: atom_id res chain seq x y z
N MET A 1 -0.83 4.62 6.67
CA MET A 1 -0.45 4.26 5.28
C MET A 1 -1.68 3.63 4.61
N ASN A 2 -1.93 3.82 3.31
CA ASN A 2 -3.00 3.10 2.58
C ASN A 2 -2.37 2.05 1.64
N THR A 3 -3.19 1.12 1.12
CA THR A 3 -2.70 -0.01 0.31
C THR A 3 -1.94 0.44 -0.95
N ILE A 4 -2.40 1.50 -1.62
CA ILE A 4 -1.73 2.05 -2.83
C ILE A 4 -0.36 2.64 -2.48
N ALA A 5 -0.26 3.41 -1.39
CA ALA A 5 1.02 3.98 -0.94
C ALA A 5 2.02 2.88 -0.57
N LEU A 6 1.58 1.82 0.11
CA LEU A 6 2.46 0.67 0.39
C LEU A 6 2.89 -0.06 -0.88
N SER A 7 2.00 -0.16 -1.87
CA SER A 7 2.32 -0.81 -3.15
C SER A 7 3.28 0.01 -4.01
N LEU A 8 3.26 1.35 -3.87
CA LEU A 8 4.24 2.25 -4.47
C LEU A 8 5.58 2.17 -3.73
N LEU A 9 5.56 2.14 -2.40
CA LEU A 9 6.76 1.96 -1.57
C LEU A 9 7.44 0.62 -1.87
N ALA A 10 6.67 -0.45 -2.12
CA ALA A 10 7.19 -1.76 -2.52
C ALA A 10 7.91 -1.75 -3.89
N GLN A 11 7.72 -0.69 -4.69
CA GLN A 11 8.41 -0.45 -5.96
C GLN A 11 9.47 0.65 -5.83
N ASP A 12 9.95 0.92 -4.61
CA ASP A 12 10.92 1.95 -4.28
C ASP A 12 10.49 3.39 -4.65
N VAL A 13 9.18 3.63 -4.78
CA VAL A 13 8.63 4.97 -4.99
C VAL A 13 8.37 5.60 -3.63
N ALA A 14 9.05 6.72 -3.36
CA ALA A 14 8.84 7.50 -2.14
C ALA A 14 7.45 8.16 -2.18
N VAL A 15 6.61 7.86 -1.21
CA VAL A 15 5.24 8.38 -1.12
C VAL A 15 4.98 9.01 0.23
N GLU A 16 4.39 10.19 0.21
CA GLU A 16 3.87 10.87 1.39
C GLU A 16 2.35 11.01 1.31
N ARG A 17 1.69 10.91 2.46
CA ARG A 17 0.25 11.18 2.56
C ARG A 17 0.04 12.67 2.80
N GLN A 18 -0.67 13.33 1.89
CA GLN A 18 -1.05 14.73 1.98
C GLN A 18 -2.58 14.83 2.12
N GLY A 19 -3.08 14.65 3.34
CA GLY A 19 -4.51 14.62 3.62
C GLY A 19 -5.22 13.44 2.95
N ILE A 20 -6.03 13.73 1.92
CA ILE A 20 -6.71 12.73 1.08
C ILE A 20 -5.89 12.30 -0.14
N GLY A 21 -4.81 13.03 -0.46
CA GLY A 21 -3.94 12.77 -1.60
C GLY A 21 -2.68 11.99 -1.21
N LEU A 22 -2.02 11.46 -2.24
CA LEU A 22 -0.66 10.92 -2.16
C LEU A 22 0.27 11.83 -2.97
N LEU A 23 1.39 12.22 -2.36
CA LEU A 23 2.49 12.90 -3.03
C LEU A 23 3.56 11.87 -3.35
N LEU A 24 3.87 11.69 -4.63
CA LEU A 24 5.00 10.87 -5.07
C LEU A 24 6.22 11.79 -5.16
N VAL A 25 7.23 11.55 -4.33
CA VAL A 25 8.40 12.43 -4.23
C VAL A 25 9.36 12.14 -5.38
N GLY A 26 9.71 13.17 -6.13
CA GLY A 26 10.67 13.06 -7.24
C GLY A 26 10.09 12.45 -8.53
N VAL A 27 8.78 12.21 -8.59
CA VAL A 27 8.10 11.60 -9.74
C VAL A 27 7.27 12.66 -10.47
N GLY A 28 7.47 12.82 -11.78
CA GLY A 28 6.69 13.73 -12.61
C GLY A 28 5.26 13.23 -12.85
N ALA A 29 4.33 14.11 -13.25
CA ALA A 29 2.94 13.72 -13.48
C ALA A 29 2.76 12.61 -14.55
N GLY A 30 3.55 12.66 -15.64
CA GLY A 30 3.53 11.62 -16.68
C GLY A 30 4.08 10.28 -16.17
N GLU A 31 5.18 10.31 -15.44
CA GLU A 31 5.78 9.12 -14.84
C GLU A 31 4.87 8.50 -13.76
N ALA A 32 4.23 9.32 -12.94
CA ALA A 32 3.24 8.88 -11.96
C ALA A 32 2.06 8.17 -12.65
N ARG A 33 1.58 8.72 -13.76
CA ARG A 33 0.55 8.08 -14.58
C ARG A 33 1.01 6.73 -15.11
N ASP A 34 2.18 6.66 -15.73
CA ASP A 34 2.73 5.42 -16.28
C ASP A 34 2.90 4.34 -15.21
N LEU A 35 3.35 4.71 -14.01
CA LEU A 35 3.44 3.83 -12.85
C LEU A 35 2.08 3.29 -12.42
N LEU A 36 1.08 4.16 -12.30
CA LEU A 36 -0.27 3.76 -11.89
C LEU A 36 -0.93 2.88 -12.96
N GLU A 37 -0.75 3.17 -14.24
CA GLU A 37 -1.23 2.34 -15.35
C GLU A 37 -0.55 0.96 -15.36
N LYS A 38 0.77 0.91 -15.14
CA LYS A 38 1.51 -0.35 -15.00
C LYS A 38 1.01 -1.18 -13.82
N MET A 39 0.76 -0.54 -12.67
CA MET A 39 0.20 -1.21 -11.50
C MET A 39 -1.22 -1.73 -11.74
N ALA A 40 -2.07 -0.95 -12.43
CA ALA A 40 -3.45 -1.33 -12.76
C ALA A 40 -3.52 -2.55 -13.69
N ALA A 41 -2.56 -2.65 -14.62
CA ALA A 41 -2.41 -3.77 -15.55
C ALA A 41 -1.88 -5.04 -14.89
N GLY A 42 -1.13 -4.91 -13.79
CA GLY A 42 -0.61 -6.03 -13.02
C GLY A 42 -1.64 -6.70 -12.10
N PRO A 43 -1.31 -7.90 -11.57
CA PRO A 43 -2.09 -8.49 -10.49
C PRO A 43 -1.94 -7.66 -9.21
N PRO A 44 -2.96 -7.67 -8.33
CA PRO A 44 -2.81 -7.13 -6.99
C PRO A 44 -1.70 -7.88 -6.20
N PRO A 45 -0.91 -7.19 -5.38
CA PRO A 45 0.12 -7.79 -4.53
C PRO A 45 -0.52 -8.57 -3.37
N ASP A 46 0.27 -9.45 -2.75
CA ASP A 46 -0.15 -10.12 -1.53
C ASP A 46 -0.20 -9.13 -0.34
N ALA A 47 -1.30 -9.14 0.40
CA ALA A 47 -1.50 -8.23 1.52
C ALA A 47 -0.54 -8.49 2.67
N GLY A 48 -0.20 -9.76 2.94
CA GLY A 48 0.74 -10.14 3.98
C GLY A 48 2.17 -9.65 3.67
N GLU A 49 2.59 -9.78 2.42
CA GLU A 49 3.88 -9.24 1.95
C GLU A 49 3.93 -7.70 2.06
N LEU A 50 2.87 -7.00 1.65
CA LEU A 50 2.79 -5.55 1.84
C LEU A 50 2.85 -5.14 3.32
N ALA A 51 2.20 -5.89 4.20
CA ALA A 51 2.19 -5.60 5.62
C ALA A 51 3.59 -5.73 6.25
N ARG A 52 4.48 -6.58 5.72
CA ARG A 52 5.87 -6.69 6.21
C ARG A 52 6.66 -5.39 6.04
N LEU A 53 6.31 -4.57 5.05
CA LEU A 53 6.96 -3.26 4.82
C LEU A 53 6.60 -2.20 5.87
N VAL A 54 5.59 -2.46 6.71
CA VAL A 54 5.15 -1.51 7.72
C VAL A 54 6.02 -1.65 8.98
N PRO A 55 6.75 -0.59 9.40
CA PRO A 55 7.62 -0.68 10.58
C PRO A 55 6.84 -0.85 11.89
N ASP A 56 5.78 -0.06 12.07
CA ASP A 56 4.92 -0.15 13.24
C ASP A 56 3.55 -0.76 12.89
N LYS A 57 3.39 -2.00 13.35
CA LYS A 57 2.20 -2.80 13.14
C LYS A 57 1.41 -3.04 14.42
N ARG A 58 1.78 -2.47 15.57
CA ARG A 58 1.06 -2.74 16.82
C ARG A 58 -0.06 -1.73 16.99
N VAL A 59 -1.27 -2.22 17.15
CA VAL A 59 -2.48 -1.40 17.34
C VAL A 59 -3.28 -1.92 18.52
N GLU A 60 -3.43 -3.24 18.61
CA GLU A 60 -4.22 -3.88 19.66
C GLU A 60 -3.37 -4.20 20.90
N LYS A 61 -4.03 -4.28 22.05
CA LYS A 61 -3.37 -4.59 23.34
C LYS A 61 -2.60 -5.91 23.34
N ASP A 62 -3.05 -6.87 22.52
CA ASP A 62 -2.49 -8.22 22.44
C ASP A 62 -1.46 -8.38 21.31
N ASP A 63 -1.27 -7.36 20.46
CA ASP A 63 -0.28 -7.38 19.36
C ASP A 63 1.16 -7.53 19.89
N GLY A 64 1.39 -7.22 21.17
CA GLY A 64 2.67 -7.45 21.85
C GLY A 64 3.03 -8.93 22.02
N TYR A 65 2.05 -9.83 21.98
CA TYR A 65 2.26 -11.29 22.10
C TYR A 65 2.40 -11.98 20.74
N LEU A 66 2.15 -11.29 19.63
CA LEU A 66 2.25 -11.84 18.29
C LEU A 66 3.71 -11.81 17.80
N GLY A 67 4.16 -12.93 17.24
CA GLY A 67 5.37 -12.95 16.41
C GLY A 67 5.16 -12.19 15.11
N GLU A 68 6.26 -11.78 14.45
CA GLU A 68 6.22 -10.88 13.29
C GLU A 68 5.29 -11.34 12.16
N SER A 69 5.31 -12.64 11.81
CA SER A 69 4.43 -13.17 10.76
C SER A 69 2.94 -13.04 11.09
N LEU A 70 2.55 -13.28 12.34
CA LEU A 70 1.16 -13.13 12.80
C LEU A 70 0.79 -11.66 12.93
N LEU A 71 1.72 -10.81 13.33
CA LEU A 71 1.54 -9.37 13.41
C LEU A 71 1.32 -8.75 12.01
N SER A 72 2.08 -9.19 11.01
CA SER A 72 1.87 -8.81 9.60
C SER A 72 0.51 -9.28 9.08
N LEU A 73 0.09 -10.52 9.41
CA LEU A 73 -1.22 -11.03 9.00
C LEU A 73 -2.37 -10.23 9.65
N ALA A 74 -2.26 -9.96 10.95
CA ALA A 74 -3.24 -9.16 11.68
C ALA A 74 -3.33 -7.72 11.13
N TYR A 75 -2.18 -7.11 10.83
CA TYR A 75 -2.13 -5.80 10.17
C TYR A 75 -2.79 -5.85 8.79
N ALA A 76 -2.43 -6.83 7.96
CA ALA A 76 -2.98 -6.97 6.62
C ALA A 76 -4.51 -7.07 6.65
N ALA A 77 -5.05 -7.94 7.50
CA ALA A 77 -6.48 -8.20 7.61
C ALA A 77 -7.29 -6.95 8.03
N ARG A 78 -6.74 -6.08 8.88
CA ARG A 78 -7.47 -4.90 9.39
C ARG A 78 -7.23 -3.62 8.59
N SER A 79 -6.06 -3.48 7.97
CA SER A 79 -5.59 -2.20 7.40
C SER A 79 -5.43 -2.21 5.89
N LEU A 80 -5.35 -3.37 5.25
CA LEU A 80 -5.09 -3.47 3.82
C LEU A 80 -6.30 -4.03 3.08
N ASP A 81 -6.94 -3.17 2.29
CA ASP A 81 -7.94 -3.59 1.31
C ASP A 81 -7.30 -3.57 -0.08
N VAL A 82 -6.71 -4.70 -0.47
CA VAL A 82 -6.04 -4.84 -1.78
C VAL A 82 -7.07 -4.87 -2.92
N ALA A 83 -8.22 -5.51 -2.70
CA ALA A 83 -9.25 -5.63 -3.73
C ALA A 83 -9.86 -4.28 -4.08
N ALA A 84 -10.29 -3.49 -3.08
CA ALA A 84 -10.83 -2.17 -3.32
C ALA A 84 -9.77 -1.21 -3.86
N ALA A 85 -8.52 -1.30 -3.38
CA ALA A 85 -7.42 -0.48 -3.88
C ALA A 85 -7.16 -0.71 -5.38
N TRP A 86 -7.10 -1.97 -5.83
CA TRP A 86 -6.91 -2.27 -7.25
C TRP A 86 -8.11 -1.92 -8.12
N ARG A 87 -9.34 -2.03 -7.57
CA ARG A 87 -10.53 -1.51 -8.26
C ARG A 87 -10.44 -0.01 -8.46
N ALA A 88 -10.17 0.75 -7.39
CA ALA A 88 -10.04 2.21 -7.45
C ALA A 88 -8.92 2.64 -8.41
N LEU A 89 -7.79 1.95 -8.40
CA LEU A 89 -6.67 2.20 -9.30
C LEU A 89 -7.05 2.06 -10.78
N ARG A 90 -7.90 1.07 -11.12
CA ARG A 90 -8.38 0.83 -12.49
C ARG A 90 -9.48 1.79 -12.93
N GLU A 91 -10.18 2.41 -11.98
CA GLU A 91 -11.22 3.41 -12.22
C GLU A 91 -10.68 4.84 -12.38
N LEU A 92 -9.37 5.05 -12.16
CA LEU A 92 -8.75 6.37 -12.33
C LEU A 92 -8.93 6.89 -13.76
N PRO A 93 -9.31 8.17 -13.94
CA PRO A 93 -9.44 8.76 -15.25
C PRO A 93 -8.08 8.79 -15.95
N ARG A 94 -8.08 8.35 -17.21
CA ARG A 94 -6.92 8.38 -18.11
C ARG A 94 -6.83 9.70 -18.85
#